data_AF-A0A7S4BPU5-F1
#
_entry.id   AF-A0A7S4BPU5-F1
#
_cell.length_a   1.000
_cell.length_b   1.000
_cell.length_c   1.000
_cell.angle_alpha   90.00
_cell.angle_beta   90.00
_cell.angle_gamma   90.00
#
_symmetry.space_group_name_H-M   'P 1'
#
loop_
_entity.id
_entity.type
_entity.pdbx_description
1 polymer ?
#
loop_
_entity_poly.entity_id
_entity_poly.type
_entity_poly.pdbx_seq_one_letter_code
_entity_poly.pdbx_strand_id
1 'polypeptide(L)'
;RRAQALSALGRRAEAAAATETALAIDPTSREANAMRASLAASRNATQTAAQTTRRDGEAISSAATARETNDMASDRETQFVSEAELSALVSDLESLKRRANAQYAAGQHAAACSTYSKAWHMLQLPEREDSSEGEASRLRALELALRLNSALCAVRASRPADALVHADAAVAIDADSAKAHYRRAQALSSLKEPVQAEASLKRALQLDPRSREANAMLATFKASSSGAAAAPQ
;
A
#
# COMPACT_ATOMS: atom_id res chain seq x y z
N ARG A 1 -8.08 -14.39 -20.02
CA ARG A 1 -6.75 -14.99 -19.68
C ARG A 1 -6.00 -14.27 -18.54
N ARG A 2 -5.64 -12.98 -18.62
CA ARG A 2 -4.92 -12.27 -17.52
C ARG A 2 -5.67 -12.25 -16.19
N ALA A 3 -6.97 -11.92 -16.20
CA ALA A 3 -7.81 -11.90 -15.00
C ALA A 3 -7.94 -13.28 -14.32
N GLN A 4 -8.04 -14.37 -15.10
CA GLN A 4 -8.10 -15.74 -14.59
C GLN A 4 -6.81 -16.14 -13.87
N ALA A 5 -5.64 -15.83 -14.43
CA ALA A 5 -4.36 -16.10 -13.80
C ALA A 5 -4.19 -15.33 -12.47
N LEU A 6 -4.62 -14.07 -12.44
CA LEU A 6 -4.58 -13.25 -11.22
C LEU A 6 -5.54 -13.76 -10.13
N SER A 7 -6.71 -14.28 -10.53
CA SER A 7 -7.65 -14.91 -9.60
C SER A 7 -7.09 -16.21 -9.02
N ALA A 8 -6.43 -17.04 -9.82
CA ALA A 8 -5.78 -18.28 -9.36
C ALA A 8 -4.63 -18.00 -8.38
N LEU A 9 -3.95 -16.86 -8.52
CA LEU A 9 -2.89 -16.39 -7.62
C LEU A 9 -3.42 -15.68 -6.35
N GLY A 10 -4.74 -15.64 -6.14
CA GLY A 10 -5.35 -14.96 -4.97
C GLY A 10 -5.27 -13.43 -5.02
N ARG A 11 -4.78 -12.84 -6.11
CA ARG A 11 -4.64 -11.39 -6.32
C ARG A 11 -5.96 -10.78 -6.77
N ARG A 12 -6.97 -10.86 -5.89
CA ARG A 12 -8.37 -10.55 -6.20
C ARG A 12 -8.61 -9.12 -6.70
N ALA A 13 -7.95 -8.12 -6.11
CA ALA A 13 -8.11 -6.72 -6.52
C ALA A 13 -7.63 -6.50 -7.97
N GLU A 14 -6.51 -7.12 -8.33
CA GLU A 14 -5.94 -7.01 -9.68
C GLU A 14 -6.72 -7.85 -10.70
N ALA A 15 -7.26 -8.99 -10.29
CA ALA A 15 -8.18 -9.78 -11.11
C ALA A 15 -9.46 -9.01 -11.44
N ALA A 16 -10.01 -8.25 -10.47
CA ALA A 16 -11.17 -7.38 -10.69
C ALA A 16 -10.84 -6.25 -11.67
N ALA A 17 -9.74 -5.52 -11.46
CA ALA A 17 -9.31 -4.45 -12.36
C ALA A 17 -9.10 -4.96 -13.80
N ALA A 18 -8.42 -6.09 -13.97
CA ALA A 18 -8.18 -6.71 -15.28
C ALA A 18 -9.48 -7.22 -15.94
N THR A 19 -10.51 -7.56 -15.16
CA THR A 19 -11.82 -7.97 -15.68
C THR A 19 -12.61 -6.77 -16.19
N GLU A 20 -12.60 -5.65 -15.46
CA GLU A 20 -13.26 -4.40 -15.89
C GLU A 20 -12.59 -3.81 -17.14
N THR A 21 -11.25 -3.86 -17.23
CA THR A 21 -10.54 -3.45 -18.46
C THR A 21 -10.94 -4.31 -19.66
N ALA A 22 -11.19 -5.60 -19.47
CA ALA A 22 -11.62 -6.49 -20.55
C ALA A 22 -13.07 -6.20 -20.99
N LEU A 23 -13.97 -5.90 -20.04
CA LEU A 23 -15.36 -5.52 -20.34
C LEU A 23 -15.49 -4.13 -20.96
N ALA A 24 -14.55 -3.22 -20.69
CA ALA A 24 -14.49 -1.93 -21.37
C ALA A 24 -14.15 -2.07 -22.87
N ILE A 25 -13.43 -3.14 -23.25
CA ILE A 25 -13.07 -3.45 -24.64
C ILE A 25 -14.16 -4.28 -25.33
N ASP A 26 -14.68 -5.30 -24.65
CA ASP A 26 -15.82 -6.10 -25.11
C ASP A 26 -16.83 -6.32 -23.95
N PRO A 27 -17.89 -5.49 -23.89
CA PRO A 27 -18.91 -5.58 -22.85
C PRO A 27 -19.70 -6.89 -22.88
N THR A 28 -19.74 -7.57 -24.03
CA THR A 28 -20.52 -8.79 -24.25
C THR A 28 -19.73 -10.07 -23.96
N SER A 29 -18.47 -9.93 -23.57
CA SER A 29 -17.59 -11.06 -23.27
C SER A 29 -18.17 -11.95 -22.16
N ARG A 30 -18.57 -13.17 -22.52
CA ARG A 30 -19.11 -14.16 -21.56
C ARG A 30 -18.08 -14.52 -20.50
N GLU A 31 -16.81 -14.64 -20.87
CA GLU A 31 -15.73 -15.00 -19.94
C GLU A 31 -15.49 -13.91 -18.88
N ALA A 32 -15.47 -12.63 -19.30
CA ALA A 32 -15.24 -11.53 -18.38
C ALA A 32 -16.46 -11.29 -17.47
N ASN A 33 -17.68 -11.42 -17.99
CA ASN A 33 -18.91 -11.34 -17.19
C ASN A 33 -19.02 -12.49 -16.17
N ALA A 34 -18.64 -13.72 -16.54
CA ALA A 34 -18.60 -14.84 -15.62
C ALA A 34 -17.55 -14.63 -14.50
N MET A 35 -16.39 -14.06 -14.83
CA MET A 35 -15.36 -13.73 -13.85
C MET A 35 -15.84 -12.65 -12.87
N ARG A 36 -16.52 -11.60 -13.36
CA ARG A 36 -17.11 -10.55 -12.53
C ARG A 36 -18.12 -11.12 -11.53
N ALA A 37 -18.99 -12.03 -11.97
CA ALA A 37 -19.96 -12.70 -11.10
C ALA A 37 -19.29 -13.57 -10.01
N SER A 38 -18.24 -14.32 -10.36
CA SER A 38 -17.50 -15.16 -9.40
C SER A 38 -16.78 -14.33 -8.32
N LEU A 39 -16.17 -13.21 -8.72
CA LEU A 39 -15.52 -12.27 -7.80
C LEU A 39 -16.54 -11.59 -6.86
N ALA A 40 -17.73 -11.26 -7.35
CA ALA A 40 -18.82 -10.71 -6.54
C ALA A 40 -19.38 -11.72 -5.53
N ALA A 41 -19.62 -12.98 -5.96
CA ALA A 41 -20.10 -14.04 -5.08
C ALA A 41 -19.11 -14.35 -3.93
N SER A 42 -17.81 -14.33 -4.24
CA SER A 42 -16.76 -14.49 -3.23
C SER A 42 -16.73 -13.36 -2.19
N ARG A 43 -17.01 -12.12 -2.62
CA ARG A 43 -17.04 -10.94 -1.76
C ARG A 43 -18.20 -11.00 -0.76
N ASN A 44 -19.38 -11.40 -1.25
CA ASN A 44 -20.56 -11.59 -0.40
C ASN A 44 -20.34 -12.70 0.63
N ALA A 45 -19.76 -13.83 0.25
CA ALA A 45 -19.45 -14.92 1.19
C ALA A 45 -18.50 -14.49 2.32
N THR A 46 -17.47 -13.68 2.01
CA THR A 46 -16.56 -13.13 3.03
C THR A 46 -17.20 -12.07 3.92
N GLN A 47 -18.15 -11.28 3.40
CA GLN A 47 -18.88 -10.30 4.20
C GLN A 47 -19.90 -10.97 5.13
N THR A 48 -20.61 -12.00 4.66
CA THR A 48 -21.54 -12.77 5.50
C THR A 48 -20.79 -13.46 6.64
N ALA A 49 -19.63 -14.06 6.37
CA ALA A 49 -18.78 -14.69 7.38
C ALA A 49 -18.20 -13.68 8.40
N ALA A 50 -17.88 -12.46 7.97
CA ALA A 50 -17.42 -11.37 8.84
C ALA A 50 -18.57 -10.74 9.66
N GLN A 51 -19.82 -10.84 9.19
CA GLN A 51 -21.01 -10.37 9.92
C GLN A 51 -21.50 -11.39 10.95
N THR A 52 -21.42 -12.70 10.68
CA THR A 52 -21.71 -13.73 11.70
C THR A 52 -20.71 -13.70 12.85
N THR A 53 -19.42 -13.49 12.58
CA THR A 53 -18.40 -13.34 13.64
C THR A 53 -18.54 -12.04 14.45
N ARG A 54 -19.21 -11.00 13.93
CA ARG A 54 -19.59 -9.81 14.71
C ARG A 54 -20.84 -10.03 15.56
N ARG A 55 -21.82 -10.79 15.06
CA ARG A 55 -23.07 -11.08 15.81
C ARG A 55 -22.83 -11.89 17.08
N ASP A 56 -21.82 -12.75 17.11
CA ASP A 56 -21.50 -13.54 18.31
C ASP A 56 -20.80 -12.69 19.40
N GLY A 57 -20.29 -11.50 19.07
CA GLY A 57 -19.66 -10.56 20.00
C GLY A 57 -20.57 -9.47 20.55
N GLU A 58 -21.75 -9.25 19.96
CA GLU A 58 -22.66 -8.15 20.32
C GLU A 58 -23.93 -8.60 21.08
N ALA A 59 -24.07 -9.90 21.39
CA ALA A 59 -25.22 -10.43 22.13
C ALA A 59 -25.28 -10.09 23.64
N ILE A 60 -24.43 -9.17 24.15
CA ILE A 60 -24.41 -8.78 25.58
C ILE A 60 -24.94 -7.35 25.83
N SER A 61 -25.37 -6.58 24.81
CA SER A 61 -25.96 -5.26 25.08
C SER A 61 -27.28 -4.99 24.37
N SER A 62 -28.34 -5.11 25.17
CA SER A 62 -29.63 -4.41 25.06
C SER A 62 -30.46 -4.64 23.79
N ALA A 63 -31.44 -5.51 23.96
CA ALA A 63 -32.78 -5.30 23.44
C ALA A 63 -33.30 -3.89 23.77
N ALA A 64 -33.55 -3.07 22.74
CA ALA A 64 -34.57 -2.03 22.79
C ALA A 64 -35.01 -1.65 21.37
N THR A 65 -36.28 -1.99 21.09
CA THR A 65 -37.21 -1.35 20.16
C THR A 65 -36.98 -1.49 18.65
N ALA A 66 -37.92 -2.25 18.08
CA ALA A 66 -38.13 -2.63 16.71
C ALA A 66 -38.59 -1.50 15.76
N ARG A 67 -38.19 -1.68 14.50
CA ARG A 67 -38.96 -1.49 13.25
C ARG A 67 -39.57 -0.11 12.99
N GLU A 68 -38.97 0.55 12.01
CA GLU A 68 -39.72 1.08 10.87
C GLU A 68 -38.98 0.72 9.58
N THR A 69 -39.69 0.02 8.71
CA THR A 69 -39.32 -0.23 7.32
C THR A 69 -39.43 1.10 6.58
N ASN A 70 -38.31 1.62 6.07
CA ASN A 70 -38.40 2.55 4.96
C ASN A 70 -37.39 2.16 3.88
N ASP A 71 -37.94 1.99 2.70
CA ASP A 71 -37.32 1.82 1.42
C ASP A 71 -36.38 3.01 1.17
N MET A 72 -35.08 2.77 1.12
CA MET A 72 -34.10 3.74 0.64
C MET A 72 -33.15 2.98 -0.27
N ALA A 73 -33.38 3.14 -1.57
CA ALA A 73 -32.33 3.03 -2.57
C ALA A 73 -31.06 3.65 -1.98
N SER A 74 -29.99 2.87 -1.99
CA SER A 74 -28.66 3.29 -1.52
C SER A 74 -28.12 4.36 -2.47
N ASP A 75 -28.64 5.57 -2.36
CA ASP A 75 -27.89 6.79 -2.61
C ASP A 75 -26.79 6.81 -1.54
N ARG A 76 -25.68 6.13 -1.85
CA ARG A 76 -24.39 6.54 -1.30
C ARG A 76 -24.14 7.90 -1.93
N GLU A 77 -24.71 8.95 -1.34
CA GLU A 77 -24.18 10.30 -1.50
C GLU A 77 -22.67 10.16 -1.24
N THR A 78 -21.88 10.39 -2.28
CA THR A 78 -20.44 10.49 -2.17
C THR A 78 -20.18 11.66 -1.25
N GLN A 79 -20.04 11.37 0.05
CA GLN A 79 -19.90 12.37 1.08
C GLN A 79 -18.48 12.93 0.96
N PHE A 80 -18.36 14.02 0.21
CA PHE A 80 -17.12 14.75 0.04
C PHE A 80 -16.63 15.29 1.38
N VAL A 81 -15.32 15.21 1.62
CA VAL A 81 -14.69 15.70 2.85
C VAL A 81 -14.60 17.21 2.81
N SER A 82 -15.12 17.88 3.84
CA SER A 82 -14.96 19.33 4.00
C SER A 82 -13.49 19.71 4.26
N GLU A 83 -13.12 20.97 3.98
CA GLU A 83 -11.78 21.50 4.27
C GLU A 83 -11.37 21.32 5.74
N ALA A 84 -12.32 21.51 6.66
CA ALA A 84 -12.09 21.31 8.10
C ALA A 84 -11.75 19.85 8.44
N GLU A 85 -12.44 18.88 7.83
CA GLU A 85 -12.18 17.45 8.01
C GLU A 85 -10.86 17.03 7.34
N LEU A 86 -10.51 17.61 6.18
CA LEU A 86 -9.21 17.40 5.54
C LEU A 86 -8.07 17.94 6.40
N SER A 87 -8.22 19.14 6.97
CA SER A 87 -7.24 19.73 7.88
C SER A 87 -7.07 18.91 9.16
N ALA A 88 -8.17 18.42 9.74
CA ALA A 88 -8.15 17.51 10.88
C ALA A 88 -7.42 16.20 10.53
N LEU A 89 -7.71 15.61 9.36
CA LEU A 89 -7.04 14.42 8.86
C LEU A 89 -5.53 14.64 8.70
N VAL A 90 -5.10 15.76 8.11
CA VAL A 90 -3.67 16.10 7.97
C VAL A 90 -3.00 16.17 9.35
N SER A 91 -3.62 16.86 10.31
CA SER A 91 -3.11 16.96 11.68
C SER A 91 -2.97 15.58 12.35
N ASP A 92 -3.97 14.71 12.20
CA ASP A 92 -3.95 13.35 12.74
C ASP A 92 -2.83 12.50 12.12
N LEU A 93 -2.69 12.57 10.80
CA LEU A 93 -1.63 11.86 10.08
C LEU A 93 -0.24 12.34 10.47
N GLU A 94 -0.05 13.65 10.68
CA GLU A 94 1.20 14.20 11.21
C GLU A 94 1.49 13.72 12.62
N SER A 95 0.48 13.68 13.48
CA SER A 95 0.59 13.13 14.84
C SER A 95 1.01 11.66 14.83
N LEU A 96 0.36 10.85 13.98
CA LEU A 96 0.70 9.44 13.79
C LEU A 96 2.13 9.26 13.26
N LYS A 97 2.53 10.06 12.27
CA LYS A 97 3.90 10.07 11.73
C LYS A 97 4.92 10.38 12.83
N ARG A 98 4.68 11.42 13.65
CA ARG A 98 5.55 11.77 14.78
C ARG A 98 5.68 10.62 15.78
N ARG A 99 4.56 10.00 16.15
CA ARG A 99 4.54 8.86 17.07
C ARG A 99 5.30 7.65 16.50
N ALA A 100 5.08 7.33 15.22
CA ALA A 100 5.77 6.22 14.57
C ALA A 100 7.28 6.47 14.45
N ASN A 101 7.70 7.69 14.15
CA ASN A 101 9.11 8.10 14.16
C ASN A 101 9.74 7.89 15.55
N ALA A 102 9.05 8.30 16.62
CA ALA A 102 9.53 8.11 17.98
C ALA A 102 9.66 6.63 18.35
N GLN A 103 8.67 5.81 18.00
CA GLN A 103 8.73 4.35 18.18
C GLN A 103 9.89 3.73 17.41
N TYR A 104 10.11 4.17 16.17
CA TYR A 104 11.21 3.69 15.34
C TYR A 104 12.58 4.04 15.94
N ALA A 105 12.74 5.29 16.41
CA ALA A 105 13.96 5.74 17.07
C ALA A 105 14.23 4.98 18.37
N ALA A 106 13.18 4.56 19.09
CA ALA A 106 13.27 3.71 20.27
C ALA A 106 13.51 2.22 19.96
N GLY A 107 13.71 1.83 18.69
CA GLY A 107 13.91 0.43 18.27
C GLY A 107 12.63 -0.41 18.24
N GLN A 108 11.47 0.18 18.53
CA GLN A 108 10.17 -0.51 18.55
C GLN A 108 9.61 -0.65 17.13
N HIS A 109 10.33 -1.35 16.26
CA HIS A 109 10.02 -1.41 14.83
C HIS A 109 8.62 -1.97 14.54
N ALA A 110 8.18 -3.03 15.24
CA ALA A 110 6.83 -3.57 15.06
C ALA A 110 5.73 -2.55 15.39
N ALA A 111 5.88 -1.81 16.49
CA ALA A 111 4.93 -0.77 16.90
C ALA A 111 4.93 0.41 15.91
N ALA A 112 6.11 0.84 15.45
CA ALA A 112 6.25 1.87 14.43
C ALA A 112 5.52 1.47 13.13
N CYS A 113 5.73 0.25 12.65
CA CYS A 113 5.09 -0.27 11.45
C CYS A 113 3.56 -0.30 11.61
N SER A 114 3.06 -0.72 12.78
CA SER A 114 1.61 -0.69 13.07
C SER A 114 1.04 0.73 13.04
N THR A 115 1.74 1.71 13.66
CA THR A 115 1.31 3.11 13.62
C THR A 115 1.32 3.68 12.20
N TYR A 116 2.33 3.34 11.39
CA TYR A 116 2.35 3.74 9.97
C TYR A 116 1.21 3.13 9.16
N SER A 117 0.91 1.85 9.36
CA SER A 117 -0.25 1.20 8.73
C SER A 117 -1.56 1.89 9.11
N LYS A 118 -1.71 2.29 10.38
CA LYS A 118 -2.88 3.07 10.82
C LYS A 118 -2.99 4.40 10.05
N ALA A 119 -1.89 5.15 9.93
CA ALA A 119 -1.87 6.40 9.16
C ALA A 119 -2.25 6.16 7.69
N TRP A 120 -1.72 5.11 7.08
CA TRP A 120 -2.08 4.73 5.71
C TRP A 120 -3.57 4.43 5.55
N HIS A 121 -4.16 3.66 6.46
CA HIS A 121 -5.59 3.36 6.41
C HIS A 121 -6.47 4.61 6.55
N MET A 122 -6.03 5.61 7.31
CA MET A 122 -6.74 6.90 7.41
C MET A 122 -6.64 7.71 6.11
N LEU A 123 -5.51 7.64 5.39
CA LEU A 123 -5.36 8.32 4.09
C LEU A 123 -6.27 7.73 2.99
N GLN A 124 -6.63 6.45 3.11
CA GLN A 124 -7.46 5.68 2.17
C GLN A 124 -8.98 5.96 2.27
N LEU A 125 -9.40 6.86 3.16
CA LEU A 125 -10.81 7.19 3.40
C LEU A 125 -10.93 8.72 3.27
N PRO A 126 -11.75 9.36 2.39
CA PRO A 126 -12.60 8.97 1.24
C PRO A 126 -12.23 9.74 -0.09
N GLU A 127 -13.09 9.70 -1.11
CA GLU A 127 -13.00 10.57 -2.32
C GLU A 127 -13.10 12.05 -1.94
N ARG A 128 -12.24 12.88 -2.54
CA ARG A 128 -12.06 14.29 -2.15
C ARG A 128 -12.67 15.20 -3.23
N GLU A 129 -13.43 16.21 -2.79
CA GLU A 129 -13.77 17.34 -3.64
C GLU A 129 -12.51 18.15 -3.90
N ASP A 130 -12.53 18.98 -4.95
CA ASP A 130 -11.43 19.83 -5.43
C ASP A 130 -10.68 20.49 -4.26
N SER A 131 -9.63 19.81 -3.79
CA SER A 131 -8.81 20.28 -2.69
C SER A 131 -7.95 21.41 -3.21
N SER A 132 -7.71 22.43 -2.37
CA SER A 132 -6.79 23.50 -2.75
C SER A 132 -5.43 22.89 -3.17
N GLU A 133 -4.77 23.49 -4.17
CA GLU A 133 -3.49 22.98 -4.67
C GLU A 133 -2.44 22.84 -3.54
N GLY A 134 -2.49 23.74 -2.55
CA GLY A 134 -1.65 23.70 -1.36
C GLY A 134 -1.91 22.48 -0.45
N GLU A 135 -3.17 22.12 -0.23
CA GLU A 135 -3.54 20.97 0.61
C GLU A 135 -3.32 19.64 -0.08
N ALA A 136 -3.65 19.56 -1.38
CA ALA A 136 -3.33 18.40 -2.21
C ALA A 136 -1.81 18.14 -2.20
N SER A 137 -1.00 19.19 -2.32
CA SER A 137 0.46 19.10 -2.21
C SER A 137 0.92 18.65 -0.82
N ARG A 138 0.34 19.18 0.26
CA ARG A 138 0.65 18.74 1.65
C ARG A 138 0.33 17.27 1.87
N LEU A 139 -0.84 16.82 1.41
CA LEU A 139 -1.25 15.41 1.51
C LEU A 139 -0.33 14.50 0.72
N ARG A 140 0.05 14.87 -0.52
CA ARG A 140 1.04 14.11 -1.30
C ARG A 140 2.40 14.03 -0.61
N ALA A 141 2.89 15.14 -0.05
CA ALA A 141 4.15 15.15 0.69
C ALA A 141 4.07 14.27 1.95
N LEU A 142 2.93 14.26 2.62
CA LEU A 142 2.69 13.43 3.80
C LEU A 142 2.59 11.94 3.42
N GLU A 143 1.89 11.62 2.33
CA GLU A 143 1.82 10.26 1.79
C GLU A 143 3.22 9.75 1.44
N LEU A 144 4.01 10.54 0.71
CA LEU A 144 5.39 10.18 0.36
C LEU A 144 6.21 9.86 1.61
N ALA A 145 6.15 10.73 2.63
CA ALA A 145 6.86 10.53 3.89
C ALA A 145 6.41 9.24 4.61
N LEU A 146 5.10 8.98 4.67
CA LEU A 146 4.56 7.77 5.27
C LEU A 146 5.01 6.52 4.50
N ARG A 147 4.96 6.52 3.17
CA ARG A 147 5.43 5.40 2.33
C ARG A 147 6.92 5.12 2.53
N LEU A 148 7.77 6.15 2.50
CA LEU A 148 9.21 6.01 2.72
C LEU A 148 9.53 5.40 4.09
N ASN A 149 8.84 5.86 5.13
CA ASN A 149 9.08 5.38 6.49
C ASN A 149 8.49 3.99 6.74
N SER A 150 7.34 3.67 6.16
CA SER A 150 6.78 2.31 6.15
C SER A 150 7.73 1.33 5.47
N ALA A 151 8.30 1.70 4.32
CA ALA A 151 9.27 0.86 3.61
C ALA A 151 10.50 0.59 4.49
N LEU A 152 11.07 1.65 5.10
CA LEU A 152 12.18 1.51 6.04
C LEU A 152 11.83 0.58 7.22
N CYS A 153 10.66 0.78 7.82
CA CYS A 153 10.21 -0.02 8.94
C CYS A 153 10.07 -1.50 8.56
N ALA A 154 9.45 -1.78 7.40
CA ALA A 154 9.28 -3.13 6.90
C ALA A 154 10.62 -3.82 6.58
N VAL A 155 11.63 -3.09 6.07
CA VAL A 155 13.01 -3.60 5.92
C VAL A 155 13.57 -4.03 7.29
N ARG A 156 13.42 -3.21 8.34
CA ARG A 156 13.92 -3.54 9.69
C ARG A 156 13.14 -4.65 10.37
N ALA A 157 11.88 -4.82 10.02
CA ALA A 157 11.03 -5.89 10.51
C ALA A 157 11.17 -7.20 9.70
N SER A 158 12.15 -7.31 8.79
CA SER A 158 12.36 -8.48 7.93
C SER A 158 11.12 -8.86 7.09
N ARG A 159 10.36 -7.86 6.66
CA ARG A 159 9.18 -7.99 5.78
C ARG A 159 9.45 -7.35 4.41
N PRO A 160 10.30 -7.96 3.58
CA PRO A 160 10.82 -7.30 2.39
C PRO A 160 9.79 -7.13 1.27
N ALA A 161 8.77 -8.00 1.19
CA ALA A 161 7.67 -7.84 0.23
C ALA A 161 6.84 -6.57 0.52
N ASP A 162 6.52 -6.32 1.78
CA ASP A 162 5.80 -5.11 2.19
C ASP A 162 6.66 -3.85 2.00
N ALA A 163 7.96 -3.96 2.28
CA ALA A 163 8.90 -2.89 2.03
C ALA A 163 8.93 -2.50 0.54
N LEU A 164 8.89 -3.48 -0.37
CA LEU A 164 8.85 -3.25 -1.80
C LEU A 164 7.57 -2.52 -2.22
N VAL A 165 6.41 -2.96 -1.74
CA VAL A 165 5.11 -2.30 -2.02
C VAL A 165 5.14 -0.83 -1.61
N HIS A 166 5.66 -0.52 -0.42
CA HIS A 166 5.75 0.85 0.04
C HIS A 166 6.79 1.67 -0.72
N ALA A 167 7.92 1.08 -1.08
CA ALA A 167 8.96 1.76 -1.85
C ALA A 167 8.51 2.06 -3.29
N ASP A 168 7.85 1.12 -3.96
CA ASP A 168 7.31 1.32 -5.31
C ASP A 168 6.23 2.42 -5.31
N ALA A 169 5.37 2.44 -4.28
CA ALA A 169 4.39 3.51 -4.12
C ALA A 169 5.06 4.88 -3.88
N ALA A 170 6.15 4.94 -3.11
CA ALA A 170 6.92 6.18 -2.94
C ALA A 170 7.53 6.66 -4.26
N VAL A 171 8.08 5.75 -5.08
CA VAL A 171 8.59 6.07 -6.43
C VAL A 171 7.48 6.57 -7.35
N ALA A 172 6.27 6.02 -7.25
CA ALA A 172 5.13 6.47 -8.05
C ALA A 172 4.67 7.90 -7.68
N ILE A 173 4.84 8.31 -6.41
CA ILE A 173 4.53 9.68 -5.96
C ILE A 173 5.65 10.65 -6.34
N ASP A 174 6.91 10.24 -6.15
CA ASP A 174 8.10 11.01 -6.47
C ASP A 174 9.19 10.11 -7.07
N ALA A 175 9.28 10.17 -8.41
CA ALA A 175 10.23 9.38 -9.18
C ALA A 175 11.69 9.80 -8.97
N ASP A 176 11.93 11.01 -8.44
CA ASP A 176 13.25 11.56 -8.16
C ASP A 176 13.63 11.48 -6.68
N SER A 177 12.86 10.72 -5.89
CA SER A 177 13.19 10.42 -4.51
C SER A 177 14.33 9.40 -4.41
N ALA A 178 15.56 9.87 -4.18
CA ALA A 178 16.73 9.01 -3.92
C ALA A 178 16.46 8.00 -2.79
N LYS A 179 15.74 8.43 -1.75
CA LYS A 179 15.34 7.58 -0.62
C LYS A 179 14.41 6.46 -1.06
N ALA A 180 13.43 6.73 -1.92
CA ALA A 180 12.49 5.71 -2.39
C ALA A 180 13.22 4.59 -3.15
N HIS A 181 14.08 4.99 -4.11
CA HIS A 181 14.91 4.05 -4.86
C HIS A 181 15.87 3.25 -3.96
N TYR A 182 16.45 3.89 -2.95
CA TYR A 182 17.30 3.19 -1.99
C TYR A 182 16.50 2.17 -1.15
N ARG A 183 15.31 2.52 -0.63
CA ARG A 183 14.44 1.57 0.09
C ARG A 183 14.00 0.41 -0.81
N ARG A 184 13.71 0.68 -2.07
CA ARG A 184 13.39 -0.33 -3.09
C ARG A 184 14.55 -1.30 -3.28
N ALA A 185 15.78 -0.78 -3.39
CA ALA A 185 16.99 -1.61 -3.49
C ALA A 185 17.18 -2.51 -2.25
N GLN A 186 16.97 -1.98 -1.05
CA GLN A 186 17.04 -2.77 0.20
C GLN A 186 16.03 -3.92 0.19
N ALA A 187 14.77 -3.64 -0.17
CA ALA A 187 13.71 -4.64 -0.23
C ALA A 187 14.03 -5.74 -1.26
N LEU A 188 14.40 -5.36 -2.48
CA LEU A 188 14.76 -6.28 -3.56
C LEU A 188 16.01 -7.12 -3.22
N SER A 189 16.99 -6.53 -2.53
CA SER A 189 18.15 -7.27 -2.04
C SER A 189 17.73 -8.38 -1.07
N SER A 190 16.83 -8.07 -0.13
CA SER A 190 16.30 -9.07 0.82
C SER A 190 15.41 -10.12 0.14
N LEU A 191 14.75 -9.77 -0.96
CA LEU A 191 13.99 -10.69 -1.81
C LEU A 191 14.87 -11.54 -2.76
N LYS A 192 16.20 -11.36 -2.72
CA LYS A 192 17.15 -12.04 -3.62
C LYS A 192 16.93 -11.73 -5.10
N GLU A 193 16.57 -10.48 -5.40
CA GLU A 193 16.41 -9.93 -6.75
C GLU A 193 17.56 -8.95 -7.08
N PRO A 194 18.82 -9.42 -7.19
CA PRO A 194 20.01 -8.56 -7.20
C PRO A 194 20.07 -7.62 -8.41
N VAL A 195 19.59 -8.05 -9.58
CA VAL A 195 19.61 -7.22 -10.81
C VAL A 195 18.73 -5.98 -10.64
N GLN A 196 17.51 -6.16 -10.14
CA GLN A 196 16.58 -5.05 -9.93
C GLN A 196 17.01 -4.16 -8.75
N ALA A 197 17.58 -4.76 -7.70
CA ALA A 197 18.15 -4.03 -6.58
C ALA A 197 19.32 -3.13 -7.02
N GLU A 198 20.25 -3.64 -7.85
CA GLU A 198 21.36 -2.85 -8.37
C GLU A 198 20.87 -1.68 -9.24
N ALA A 199 19.89 -1.93 -10.12
CA ALA A 199 19.30 -0.88 -10.95
C ALA A 199 18.66 0.23 -10.11
N SER A 200 17.91 -0.15 -9.07
CA SER A 200 17.31 0.81 -8.12
C SER A 200 18.39 1.60 -7.37
N LEU A 201 19.47 0.93 -6.98
CA LEU A 201 20.57 1.54 -6.25
C LEU A 201 21.36 2.53 -7.11
N LYS A 202 21.58 2.19 -8.39
CA LYS A 202 22.16 3.12 -9.37
C LYS A 202 21.29 4.35 -9.54
N ARG A 203 19.95 4.20 -9.62
CA ARG A 203 19.05 5.35 -9.69
C ARG A 203 19.13 6.21 -8.43
N ALA A 204 19.16 5.60 -7.24
CA ALA A 204 19.35 6.32 -5.98
C ALA A 204 20.65 7.14 -5.98
N LEU A 205 21.75 6.57 -6.47
CA LEU A 205 23.06 7.24 -6.53
C LEU A 205 23.17 8.30 -7.64
N GLN A 206 22.38 8.19 -8.71
CA GLN A 206 22.27 9.27 -9.70
C GLN A 206 21.62 10.52 -9.08
N LEU A 207 20.63 10.30 -8.22
CA LEU A 207 19.86 11.36 -7.55
C LEU A 207 20.61 11.92 -6.32
N ASP A 208 21.28 11.07 -5.55
CA ASP A 208 22.16 11.43 -4.45
C ASP A 208 23.50 10.68 -4.53
N PRO A 209 24.48 11.24 -5.26
CA PRO A 209 25.80 10.62 -5.40
C PRO A 209 26.58 10.51 -4.09
N ARG A 210 26.22 11.29 -3.06
CA ARG A 210 26.95 11.37 -1.79
C ARG A 210 26.38 10.42 -0.72
N SER A 211 25.32 9.68 -1.01
CA SER A 211 24.78 8.68 -0.08
C SER A 211 25.81 7.60 0.24
N ARG A 212 26.32 7.60 1.47
CA ARG A 212 27.32 6.62 1.93
C ARG A 212 26.72 5.22 1.97
N GLU A 213 25.47 5.10 2.40
CA GLU A 213 24.77 3.84 2.54
C GLU A 213 24.50 3.19 1.17
N ALA A 214 24.09 3.99 0.18
CA ALA A 214 23.86 3.47 -1.16
C ALA A 214 25.18 3.04 -1.84
N ASN A 215 26.26 3.81 -1.67
CA ASN A 215 27.59 3.45 -2.17
C ASN A 215 28.10 2.14 -1.52
N ALA A 216 27.94 2.00 -0.20
CA ALA A 216 28.34 0.79 0.52
C ALA A 216 27.57 -0.45 0.03
N MET A 217 26.25 -0.34 -0.17
CA MET A 217 25.44 -1.42 -0.71
C MET A 217 25.80 -1.78 -2.15
N LEU A 218 26.22 -0.81 -2.97
CA LEU A 218 26.62 -1.09 -4.35
C LEU A 218 27.96 -1.83 -4.38
N ALA A 219 28.87 -1.49 -3.47
CA ALA A 219 30.14 -2.18 -3.32
C ALA A 219 29.95 -3.67 -2.94
N THR A 220 29.02 -3.98 -2.02
CA THR A 220 28.74 -5.37 -1.64
C THR A 220 28.13 -6.17 -2.79
N PHE A 221 27.32 -5.55 -3.64
CA PHE A 221 26.75 -6.17 -4.84
C PHE A 221 27.84 -6.50 -5.86
N LYS A 222 28.74 -5.56 -6.13
CA LYS A 222 29.88 -5.76 -7.04
C LYS A 222 30.78 -6.88 -6.54
N ALA A 223 31.14 -6.89 -5.26
CA ALA A 223 31.98 -7.93 -4.66
C ALA A 223 31.34 -9.33 -4.78
N SER A 224 30.03 -9.42 -4.55
CA SER A 224 29.27 -10.68 -4.70
C SER A 224 29.23 -11.16 -6.17
N SER A 225 29.14 -10.23 -7.13
CA SER A 225 29.14 -10.57 -8.56
C SER A 225 30.52 -10.98 -9.09
N SER A 226 31.60 -10.38 -8.58
CA SER A 226 32.98 -10.73 -8.98
C SER A 226 33.45 -12.06 -8.38
N GLY A 227 32.94 -12.44 -7.20
CA GLY A 227 33.26 -13.73 -6.57
C GLY A 227 32.67 -14.94 -7.30
N ALA A 228 31.53 -14.78 -7.98
CA ALA A 228 30.91 -15.85 -8.77
C ALA A 228 31.63 -16.12 -10.11
N ALA A 229 32.42 -15.17 -10.61
CA ALA A 229 33.19 -15.30 -11.85
C ALA A 229 34.57 -15.97 -11.67
N ALA A 230 34.92 -16.36 -10.44
CA ALA A 230 36.25 -16.88 -10.08
C ALA A 230 36.25 -18.33 -9.58
N ALA A 231 35.32 -19.17 -10.04
CA ALA A 231 35.44 -20.63 -9.91
C ALA A 231 36.14 -21.19 -11.17
N PRO A 232 37.43 -21.60 -11.10
CA PRO A 232 38.04 -22.37 -12.16
C PRO A 232 37.47 -23.79 -12.17
N GLN A 233 37.39 -24.35 -13.37
CA GLN A 233 36.86 -25.68 -13.69
C GLN A 233 37.54 -26.82 -12.92
#